data_AF-A0A938RB88-F1
#
_entry.id   AF-A0A938RB88-F1
#
_cell.length_a   1.000
_cell.length_b   1.000
_cell.length_c   1.000
_cell.angle_alpha   90.00
_cell.angle_beta   90.00
_cell.angle_gamma   90.00
#
_symmetry.space_group_name_H-M   'P 1'
#
loop_
_entity.id
_entity.type
_entity.pdbx_description
1 polymer ?
#
loop_
_entity_poly.entity_id
_entity_poly.type
_entity_poly.pdbx_seq_one_letter_code
_entity_poly.pdbx_strand_id
1 'polypeptide(L)'
;MLSLKESKAATDLAQFLCEFLPGSGYSQWKGHVSFKTVAEKVGVGDFWEVGSKLPVLTSLLQRTLERRRHLFEPLILEIVRAGIIYRKKEGRSLKPEDIDTLNGLILQVGFKFPDLWDPDFKNSLRLEGVQRAQDLVSQAIKDKQQKESVQLRHSQQALELRDQFFELCGEPDRRKAGLALEKVLNSLFALHGLTPRDPFRVVGEQIDGSFELDHETYLIEAKWEKEPLPEGDLLTFRGKIEGKSAYTRGLFVSISGISNEAKTSIVRGKQPTFFVVDGYDLAMVLSESIELTEFLRQRRRILAEEGLVVVPYSELWNGSRKRN
;
A
#
# COMPACT_ATOMS: atom_id res chain seq x y z
N MET A 1 2.54 48.27 -6.93
CA MET A 1 2.53 48.33 -8.40
C MET A 1 3.02 46.99 -8.90
N LEU A 2 2.29 46.35 -9.81
CA LEU A 2 2.73 45.07 -10.39
C LEU A 2 4.01 45.22 -11.19
N SER A 3 4.81 44.15 -11.25
CA SER A 3 5.88 44.06 -12.23
C SER A 3 5.33 44.02 -13.66
N LEU A 4 6.13 44.44 -14.65
CA LEU A 4 5.75 44.34 -16.08
C LEU A 4 5.39 42.89 -16.46
N LYS A 5 6.09 41.92 -15.87
CA LYS A 5 5.83 40.49 -16.04
C LYS A 5 4.44 40.10 -15.51
N GLU A 6 4.10 40.48 -14.27
CA GLU A 6 2.80 40.18 -13.68
C GLU A 6 1.65 40.89 -14.40
N SER A 7 1.87 42.13 -14.85
CA SER A 7 0.88 42.88 -15.63
C SER A 7 0.59 42.21 -16.98
N LYS A 8 1.62 41.77 -17.71
CA LYS A 8 1.46 41.00 -18.95
C LYS A 8 0.76 39.66 -18.72
N ALA A 9 1.18 38.91 -17.71
CA ALA A 9 0.58 37.62 -17.36
C ALA A 9 -0.89 37.75 -16.96
N ALA A 10 -1.26 38.81 -16.22
CA ALA A 10 -2.65 39.10 -15.88
C ALA A 10 -3.51 39.44 -17.11
N THR A 11 -2.95 40.12 -18.11
CA THR A 11 -3.64 40.40 -19.39
C THR A 11 -3.87 39.12 -20.19
N ASP A 12 -2.86 38.25 -20.28
CA ASP A 12 -3.00 36.97 -21.00
C ASP A 12 -4.02 36.05 -20.32
N LEU A 13 -4.01 36.03 -18.98
CA LEU A 13 -5.00 35.35 -18.18
C LEU A 13 -6.41 35.91 -18.40
N ALA A 14 -6.57 37.24 -18.46
CA ALA A 14 -7.86 37.87 -18.77
C ALA A 14 -8.37 37.51 -20.17
N GLN A 15 -7.49 37.47 -21.17
CA GLN A 15 -7.85 37.09 -22.53
C GLN A 15 -8.35 35.65 -22.60
N PHE A 16 -7.66 34.72 -21.92
CA PHE A 16 -8.09 33.32 -21.84
C PHE A 16 -9.41 33.16 -21.08
N LEU A 17 -9.52 33.80 -19.91
CA LEU A 17 -10.71 33.71 -19.07
C LEU A 17 -11.92 34.41 -19.69
N CYS A 18 -11.74 35.36 -20.61
CA CYS A 18 -12.85 36.11 -21.21
C CYS A 18 -13.95 35.17 -21.73
N GLU A 19 -13.62 34.01 -22.29
CA GLU A 19 -14.61 33.05 -22.80
C GLU A 19 -15.32 32.21 -21.71
N PHE A 20 -15.01 32.39 -20.43
CA PHE A 20 -15.56 31.57 -19.33
C PHE A 20 -16.94 32.05 -18.87
N LEU A 21 -17.19 33.36 -18.89
CA LEU A 21 -18.42 33.98 -18.38
C LEU A 21 -18.78 35.22 -19.19
N PRO A 22 -20.04 35.67 -19.21
CA PRO A 22 -20.39 36.99 -19.73
C PRO A 22 -19.84 38.12 -18.83
N GLY A 23 -19.61 39.30 -19.40
CA GLY A 23 -19.12 40.48 -18.65
C GLY A 23 -20.15 40.96 -17.62
N SER A 24 -21.38 41.17 -18.06
CA SER A 24 -22.54 41.50 -17.23
C SER A 24 -23.81 40.89 -17.84
N GLY A 25 -24.78 40.48 -17.02
CA GLY A 25 -26.08 40.00 -17.49
C GLY A 25 -26.98 41.11 -18.04
N TYR A 26 -27.96 40.75 -18.86
CA TYR A 26 -29.04 41.66 -19.26
C TYR A 26 -29.84 42.10 -18.02
N SER A 27 -30.17 43.39 -17.90
CA SER A 27 -30.73 43.98 -16.66
C SER A 27 -32.04 43.36 -16.17
N GLN A 28 -32.78 42.68 -17.06
CA GLN A 28 -34.06 42.02 -16.74
C GLN A 28 -33.92 40.52 -16.37
N TRP A 29 -32.73 39.93 -16.53
CA TRP A 29 -32.51 38.50 -16.32
C TRP A 29 -31.94 38.22 -14.93
N LYS A 30 -32.82 37.86 -13.97
CA LYS A 30 -32.42 37.54 -12.59
C LYS A 30 -31.74 36.16 -12.51
N GLY A 31 -30.57 36.11 -11.85
CA GLY A 31 -29.88 34.85 -11.53
C GLY A 31 -28.74 34.42 -12.48
N HIS A 32 -28.31 35.27 -13.42
CA HIS A 32 -27.18 34.95 -14.30
C HIS A 32 -25.84 35.05 -13.59
N VAL A 33 -24.97 34.08 -13.86
CA VAL A 33 -23.57 34.11 -13.44
C VAL A 33 -22.77 34.89 -14.49
N SER A 34 -22.08 35.94 -14.04
CA SER A 34 -21.22 36.82 -14.83
C SER A 34 -19.94 37.15 -14.06
N PHE A 35 -18.96 37.76 -14.73
CA PHE A 35 -17.77 38.23 -14.02
C PHE A 35 -18.09 39.21 -12.91
N LYS A 36 -19.06 40.12 -13.11
CA LYS A 36 -19.53 41.05 -12.09
C LYS A 36 -20.03 40.33 -10.83
N THR A 37 -20.95 39.38 -11.00
CA THR A 37 -21.54 38.64 -9.87
C THR A 37 -20.52 37.76 -9.14
N VAL A 38 -19.54 37.22 -9.88
CA VAL A 38 -18.43 36.46 -9.28
C VAL A 38 -17.50 37.38 -8.48
N ALA A 39 -17.15 38.54 -9.03
CA ALA A 39 -16.34 39.54 -8.33
C ALA A 39 -17.01 40.03 -7.04
N GLU A 40 -18.32 40.31 -7.08
CA GLU A 40 -19.12 40.67 -5.90
C GLU A 40 -19.11 39.56 -4.85
N LYS A 41 -19.32 38.30 -5.26
CA LYS A 41 -19.31 37.13 -4.35
C LYS A 41 -17.98 36.94 -3.63
N VAL A 42 -16.86 37.18 -4.32
CA VAL A 42 -15.50 37.00 -3.78
C VAL A 42 -15.03 38.24 -2.97
N GLY A 43 -15.77 39.34 -3.03
CA GLY A 43 -15.43 40.57 -2.31
C GLY A 43 -14.43 41.47 -3.05
N VAL A 44 -14.40 41.41 -4.39
CA VAL A 44 -13.63 42.28 -5.30
C VAL A 44 -14.52 43.00 -6.32
N GLY A 45 -15.83 43.04 -6.07
CA GLY A 45 -16.81 43.67 -6.97
C GLY A 45 -16.62 45.18 -7.15
N ASP A 46 -16.00 45.86 -6.19
CA ASP A 46 -15.62 47.27 -6.26
C ASP A 46 -14.53 47.55 -7.31
N PHE A 47 -13.82 46.52 -7.78
CA PHE A 47 -12.87 46.64 -8.89
C PHE A 47 -13.54 46.43 -10.26
N TRP A 48 -14.83 46.07 -10.31
CA TRP A 48 -15.57 45.88 -11.55
C TRP A 48 -16.15 47.20 -12.07
N GLU A 49 -15.62 47.69 -13.19
CA GLU A 49 -16.03 48.95 -13.82
C GLU A 49 -16.99 48.74 -15.00
N VAL A 50 -17.67 49.81 -15.43
CA VAL A 50 -18.50 49.78 -16.63
C VAL A 50 -17.62 49.95 -17.86
N GLY A 51 -17.68 49.00 -18.79
CA GLY A 51 -16.91 49.07 -20.02
C GLY A 51 -16.90 47.75 -20.80
N SER A 52 -16.05 47.67 -21.82
CA SER A 52 -15.84 46.44 -22.59
C SER A 52 -15.29 45.33 -21.69
N LYS A 53 -15.78 44.11 -21.89
CA LYS A 53 -15.52 42.94 -21.05
C LYS A 53 -14.04 42.66 -20.79
N LEU A 54 -13.21 42.63 -21.83
CA LEU A 54 -11.79 42.28 -21.72
C LEU A 54 -10.98 43.35 -20.94
N PRO A 55 -11.08 44.66 -21.25
CA PRO A 55 -10.45 45.71 -20.44
C PRO A 55 -10.88 45.69 -18.97
N VAL A 56 -12.18 45.50 -18.70
CA VAL A 56 -12.70 45.46 -17.33
C VAL A 56 -12.19 44.23 -16.57
N LEU A 57 -12.17 43.05 -17.21
CA LEU A 57 -11.62 41.83 -16.60
C LEU A 57 -10.10 41.97 -16.35
N THR A 58 -9.36 42.57 -17.27
CA THR A 58 -7.93 42.82 -17.10
C THR A 58 -7.68 43.72 -15.89
N SER A 59 -8.43 44.83 -15.79
CA SER A 59 -8.39 45.75 -14.64
C SER A 59 -8.76 45.04 -13.33
N LEU A 60 -9.80 44.20 -13.33
CA LEU A 60 -10.21 43.40 -12.17
C LEU A 60 -9.06 42.52 -11.67
N LEU A 61 -8.43 41.76 -12.56
CA LEU A 61 -7.34 40.83 -12.19
C LEU A 61 -6.12 41.61 -11.68
N GLN A 62 -5.71 42.67 -12.38
CA GLN A 62 -4.57 43.49 -11.97
C GLN A 62 -4.82 44.17 -10.61
N ARG A 63 -5.98 44.81 -10.41
CA ARG A 63 -6.34 45.43 -9.12
C ARG A 63 -6.45 44.42 -7.98
N THR A 64 -6.93 43.21 -8.27
CA THR A 64 -6.95 42.11 -7.29
C THR A 64 -5.53 41.73 -6.89
N LEU A 65 -4.61 41.53 -7.85
CA LEU A 65 -3.22 41.21 -7.57
C LEU A 65 -2.49 42.33 -6.80
N GLU A 66 -2.81 43.60 -7.08
CA GLU A 66 -2.18 44.76 -6.43
C GLU A 66 -2.70 45.02 -5.02
N ARG A 67 -4.02 44.95 -4.84
CA ARG A 67 -4.70 45.48 -3.64
C ARG A 67 -5.25 44.38 -2.75
N ARG A 68 -5.58 43.21 -3.29
CA ARG A 68 -6.17 42.08 -2.55
C ARG A 68 -5.63 40.74 -3.06
N ARG A 69 -4.30 40.58 -3.06
CA ARG A 69 -3.61 39.41 -3.65
C ARG A 69 -4.11 38.06 -3.12
N HIS A 70 -4.50 37.99 -1.85
CA HIS A 70 -5.06 36.79 -1.22
C HIS A 70 -6.41 36.35 -1.79
N LEU A 71 -7.17 37.26 -2.43
CA LEU A 71 -8.44 36.95 -3.08
C LEU A 71 -8.28 36.52 -4.54
N PHE A 72 -7.06 36.53 -5.07
CA PHE A 72 -6.81 36.17 -6.46
C PHE A 72 -7.14 34.69 -6.74
N GLU A 73 -6.68 33.77 -5.89
CA GLU A 73 -7.02 32.35 -6.00
C GLU A 73 -8.54 32.09 -5.88
N PRO A 74 -9.24 32.57 -4.82
CA PRO A 74 -10.70 32.48 -4.75
C PRO A 74 -11.43 33.04 -5.98
N LEU A 75 -10.96 34.15 -6.54
CA LEU A 75 -11.55 34.76 -7.73
C LEU A 75 -11.44 33.82 -8.93
N ILE A 76 -10.23 33.29 -9.21
CA ILE A 76 -10.03 32.40 -10.34
C ILE A 76 -10.80 31.09 -10.17
N LEU A 77 -10.75 30.48 -8.98
CA LEU A 77 -11.48 29.23 -8.71
C LEU A 77 -13.00 29.41 -8.85
N GLU A 78 -13.55 30.55 -8.43
CA GLU A 78 -14.97 30.83 -8.62
C GLU A 78 -15.32 31.10 -10.08
N ILE A 79 -14.46 31.78 -10.85
CA ILE A 79 -14.62 31.94 -12.31
C ILE A 79 -14.64 30.57 -12.99
N VAL A 80 -13.73 29.65 -12.63
CA VAL A 80 -13.70 28.29 -13.18
C VAL A 80 -14.97 27.52 -12.81
N ARG A 81 -15.36 27.53 -11.53
CA ARG A 81 -16.57 26.85 -11.03
C ARG A 81 -17.82 27.31 -11.76
N ALA A 82 -18.00 28.63 -11.88
CA ALA A 82 -19.08 29.24 -12.63
C ALA A 82 -19.00 28.89 -14.13
N GLY A 83 -17.80 28.93 -14.70
CA GLY A 83 -17.51 28.63 -16.10
C GLY A 83 -17.84 27.21 -16.50
N ILE A 84 -17.61 26.21 -15.63
CA ILE A 84 -18.00 24.80 -15.87
C ILE A 84 -19.49 24.70 -16.17
N ILE A 85 -20.33 25.36 -15.36
CA ILE A 85 -21.78 25.32 -15.51
C ILE A 85 -22.22 26.13 -16.74
N TYR A 86 -21.72 27.36 -16.87
CA TYR A 86 -22.11 28.27 -17.94
C TYR A 86 -21.74 27.71 -19.32
N ARG A 87 -20.48 27.32 -19.51
CA ARG A 87 -20.00 26.83 -20.80
C ARG A 87 -20.63 25.50 -21.19
N LYS A 88 -20.97 24.64 -20.22
CA LYS A 88 -21.73 23.41 -20.49
C LYS A 88 -23.11 23.74 -21.09
N LYS A 89 -23.81 24.76 -20.58
CA LYS A 89 -25.10 25.20 -21.13
C LYS A 89 -24.97 25.76 -22.56
N GLU A 90 -23.85 26.41 -22.86
CA GLU A 90 -23.54 26.96 -24.20
C GLU A 90 -22.96 25.90 -25.18
N GLY A 91 -22.89 24.63 -24.79
CA GLY A 91 -22.32 23.56 -25.63
C GLY A 91 -20.80 23.62 -25.80
N ARG A 92 -20.09 24.37 -24.94
CA ARG A 92 -18.63 24.57 -24.98
C ARG A 92 -17.93 24.07 -23.70
N SER A 93 -18.30 22.89 -23.22
CA SER A 93 -17.77 22.28 -21.99
C SER A 93 -16.25 22.41 -21.86
N LEU A 94 -15.79 22.75 -20.65
CA LEU A 94 -14.37 22.80 -20.33
C LEU A 94 -13.74 21.42 -20.46
N LYS A 95 -12.55 21.37 -21.03
CA LYS A 95 -11.74 20.18 -21.17
C LYS A 95 -10.50 20.25 -20.27
N PRO A 96 -9.84 19.13 -19.97
CA PRO A 96 -8.60 19.13 -19.19
C PRO A 96 -7.52 20.06 -19.76
N GLU A 97 -7.44 20.17 -21.09
CA GLU A 97 -6.44 21.00 -21.77
C GLU A 97 -6.67 22.50 -21.52
N ASP A 98 -7.93 22.91 -21.31
CA ASP A 98 -8.26 24.28 -20.89
C ASP A 98 -7.71 24.57 -19.49
N ILE A 99 -7.77 23.58 -18.59
CA ILE A 99 -7.23 23.70 -17.22
C ILE A 99 -5.70 23.70 -17.22
N ASP A 100 -5.06 22.94 -18.11
CA ASP A 100 -3.59 22.96 -18.27
C ASP A 100 -3.10 24.32 -18.78
N THR A 101 -3.81 24.89 -19.76
CA THR A 101 -3.53 26.24 -20.27
C THR A 101 -3.70 27.29 -19.16
N LEU A 102 -4.79 27.20 -18.39
CA LEU A 102 -5.04 28.07 -17.25
C LEU A 102 -3.94 27.97 -16.19
N ASN A 103 -3.53 26.75 -15.82
CA ASN A 103 -2.45 26.50 -14.87
C ASN A 103 -1.12 27.13 -15.32
N GLY A 104 -0.79 27.01 -16.61
CA GLY A 104 0.40 27.65 -17.19
C GLY A 104 0.38 29.18 -17.04
N LEU A 105 -0.77 29.81 -17.27
CA LEU A 105 -0.93 31.26 -17.11
C LEU A 105 -0.86 31.69 -15.63
N ILE A 106 -1.47 30.92 -14.73
CA ILE A 106 -1.42 31.16 -13.27
C ILE A 106 0.03 31.09 -12.74
N LEU A 107 0.83 30.13 -13.23
CA LEU A 107 2.24 30.02 -12.88
C LEU A 107 3.04 31.26 -13.29
N GLN A 108 2.71 31.90 -14.43
CA GLN A 108 3.39 33.14 -14.86
C GLN A 108 3.10 34.32 -13.93
N VAL A 109 1.92 34.35 -13.30
CA VAL A 109 1.53 35.32 -12.26
C VAL A 109 2.17 34.99 -10.90
N GLY A 110 2.74 33.79 -10.74
CA GLY A 110 3.42 33.35 -9.53
C GLY A 110 2.54 32.62 -8.53
N PHE A 111 1.49 31.93 -9.00
CA PHE A 111 0.60 31.12 -8.17
C PHE A 111 0.56 29.66 -8.63
N LYS A 112 0.06 28.78 -7.75
CA LYS A 112 -0.28 27.39 -8.07
C LYS A 112 -1.48 26.97 -7.21
N PHE A 113 -2.62 26.70 -7.84
CA PHE A 113 -3.87 26.38 -7.14
C PHE A 113 -4.08 24.87 -7.08
N PRO A 114 -3.96 24.20 -5.92
CA PRO A 114 -4.02 22.73 -5.82
C PRO A 114 -5.25 22.11 -6.49
N ASP A 115 -6.42 22.74 -6.34
CA ASP A 115 -7.70 22.27 -6.92
C ASP A 115 -7.65 22.11 -8.44
N LEU A 116 -6.91 22.97 -9.16
CA LEU A 116 -6.78 22.89 -10.62
C LEU A 116 -5.73 21.86 -11.09
N TRP A 117 -4.93 21.34 -10.15
CA TRP A 117 -3.93 20.31 -10.42
C TRP A 117 -4.41 18.91 -10.03
N ASP A 118 -5.55 18.82 -9.35
CA ASP A 118 -6.16 17.55 -8.96
C ASP A 118 -6.47 16.68 -10.19
N PRO A 119 -5.85 15.48 -10.30
CA PRO A 119 -6.13 14.53 -11.36
C PRO A 119 -7.62 14.13 -11.43
N ASP A 120 -8.30 14.05 -10.28
CA ASP A 120 -9.71 13.65 -10.21
C ASP A 120 -10.61 14.73 -10.80
N PHE A 121 -10.35 16.00 -10.47
CA PHE A 121 -11.01 17.13 -11.12
C PHE A 121 -10.78 17.12 -12.64
N LYS A 122 -9.54 16.97 -13.12
CA LYS A 122 -9.26 16.93 -14.56
C LYS A 122 -9.96 15.77 -15.25
N ASN A 123 -9.93 14.57 -14.66
CA ASN A 123 -10.64 13.41 -15.19
C ASN A 123 -12.16 13.62 -15.22
N SER A 124 -12.71 14.38 -14.26
CA SER A 124 -14.14 14.71 -14.22
C SER A 124 -14.63 15.50 -15.44
N LEU A 125 -13.74 16.22 -16.13
CA LEU A 125 -14.02 17.01 -17.33
C LEU A 125 -14.07 16.18 -18.62
N ARG A 126 -13.53 14.94 -18.62
CA ARG A 126 -13.43 14.09 -19.81
C ARG A 126 -14.71 13.36 -20.17
N LEU A 127 -15.50 13.00 -19.15
CA LEU A 127 -16.65 12.11 -19.30
C LEU A 127 -17.91 12.76 -18.73
N GLU A 128 -19.04 12.48 -19.37
CA GLU A 128 -20.35 12.80 -18.80
C GLU A 128 -20.54 12.09 -17.45
N GLY A 129 -21.30 12.73 -16.55
CA GLY A 129 -21.45 12.23 -15.17
C GLY A 129 -21.98 10.80 -15.10
N VAL A 130 -22.85 10.40 -16.04
CA VAL A 130 -23.41 9.05 -16.11
C VAL A 130 -22.36 8.02 -16.50
N GLN A 131 -21.57 8.30 -17.55
CA GLN A 131 -20.51 7.38 -18.00
C GLN A 131 -19.45 7.19 -16.92
N ARG A 132 -19.02 8.29 -16.27
CA ARG A 132 -18.07 8.23 -15.16
C ARG A 132 -18.56 7.36 -14.00
N ALA A 133 -19.83 7.50 -13.63
CA ALA A 133 -20.42 6.70 -12.56
C ALA A 133 -20.44 5.19 -12.92
N GLN A 134 -20.79 4.86 -14.17
CA GLN A 134 -20.79 3.47 -14.66
C GLN A 134 -19.38 2.86 -14.69
N ASP A 135 -18.38 3.64 -15.10
CA ASP A 135 -16.98 3.19 -15.14
C ASP A 135 -16.44 2.92 -13.73
N LEU A 136 -16.72 3.81 -12.76
CA LEU A 136 -16.31 3.63 -11.36
C LEU A 136 -16.93 2.37 -10.75
N VAL A 137 -18.21 2.11 -10.99
CA VAL A 137 -18.89 0.90 -10.52
C VAL A 137 -18.27 -0.34 -11.17
N SER A 138 -18.02 -0.29 -12.48
CA SER A 138 -17.42 -1.39 -13.23
C SER A 138 -16.01 -1.71 -12.74
N GLN A 139 -15.21 -0.69 -12.42
CA GLN A 139 -13.89 -0.86 -11.84
C GLN A 139 -13.96 -1.48 -10.44
N ALA A 140 -14.85 -1.00 -9.58
CA ALA A 140 -15.05 -1.56 -8.25
C ALA A 140 -15.47 -3.04 -8.28
N ILE A 141 -16.33 -3.42 -9.23
CA ILE A 141 -16.73 -4.82 -9.44
C ILE A 141 -15.52 -5.66 -9.89
N LYS A 142 -14.73 -5.18 -10.86
CA LYS A 142 -13.52 -5.87 -11.33
C LYS A 142 -12.50 -6.05 -10.21
N ASP A 143 -12.25 -5.02 -9.41
CA ASP A 143 -11.30 -5.07 -8.30
C ASP A 143 -11.75 -6.06 -7.23
N LYS A 144 -13.06 -6.11 -6.93
CA LYS A 144 -13.64 -7.09 -6.01
C LYS A 144 -13.48 -8.52 -6.55
N GLN A 145 -13.83 -8.75 -7.82
CA GLN A 145 -13.67 -10.05 -8.47
C GLN A 145 -12.21 -10.50 -8.52
N GLN A 146 -11.27 -9.58 -8.79
CA GLN A 146 -9.84 -9.88 -8.75
C GLN A 146 -9.40 -10.28 -7.34
N LYS A 147 -9.76 -9.53 -6.31
CA LYS A 147 -9.44 -9.88 -4.91
C LYS A 147 -10.00 -11.24 -4.52
N GLU A 148 -11.27 -11.52 -4.84
CA GLU A 148 -11.89 -12.82 -4.58
C GLU A 148 -11.17 -13.95 -5.32
N SER A 149 -10.78 -13.74 -6.58
CA SER A 149 -10.06 -14.74 -7.36
C SER A 149 -8.65 -15.03 -6.82
N VAL A 150 -7.95 -14.00 -6.30
CA VAL A 150 -6.64 -14.16 -5.65
C VAL A 150 -6.80 -14.92 -4.33
N GLN A 151 -7.79 -14.56 -3.52
CA GLN A 151 -8.08 -15.25 -2.26
C GLN A 151 -8.42 -16.72 -2.47
N LEU A 152 -9.25 -17.02 -3.48
CA LEU A 152 -9.61 -18.40 -3.83
C LEU A 152 -8.40 -19.22 -4.27
N ARG A 153 -7.51 -18.65 -5.10
CA ARG A 153 -6.27 -19.32 -5.52
C ARG A 153 -5.34 -19.59 -4.34
N HIS A 154 -5.19 -18.61 -3.45
CA HIS A 154 -4.36 -18.75 -2.24
C HIS A 154 -4.86 -19.89 -1.34
N SER A 155 -6.18 -19.93 -1.08
CA SER A 155 -6.81 -21.00 -0.30
C SER A 155 -6.69 -22.38 -0.97
N GLN A 156 -6.83 -22.45 -2.30
CA GLN A 156 -6.60 -23.70 -3.04
C GLN A 156 -5.16 -24.20 -2.90
N GLN A 157 -4.17 -23.32 -3.06
CA GLN A 157 -2.76 -23.66 -2.88
C GLN A 157 -2.45 -24.11 -1.44
N ALA A 158 -3.05 -23.46 -0.44
CA ALA A 158 -2.90 -23.86 0.97
C ALA A 158 -3.44 -25.29 1.20
N LEU A 159 -4.62 -25.61 0.66
CA LEU A 159 -5.20 -26.96 0.72
C LEU A 159 -4.32 -28.01 0.03
N GLU A 160 -3.77 -27.70 -1.15
CA GLU A 160 -2.85 -28.59 -1.85
C GLU A 160 -1.58 -28.89 -1.03
N LEU A 161 -0.99 -27.88 -0.40
CA LEU A 161 0.19 -28.06 0.46
C LEU A 161 -0.13 -28.89 1.70
N ARG A 162 -1.32 -28.67 2.29
CA ARG A 162 -1.82 -29.47 3.41
C ARG A 162 -1.95 -30.93 3.02
N ASP A 163 -2.59 -31.21 1.88
CA ASP A 163 -2.82 -32.57 1.42
C ASP A 163 -1.50 -33.27 1.08
N GLN A 164 -0.57 -32.58 0.42
CA GLN A 164 0.79 -33.07 0.19
C GLN A 164 1.51 -33.43 1.50
N PHE A 165 1.43 -32.58 2.52
CA PHE A 165 2.04 -32.86 3.82
C PHE A 165 1.45 -34.13 4.46
N PHE A 166 0.13 -34.29 4.44
CA PHE A 166 -0.52 -35.48 5.01
C PHE A 166 -0.21 -36.76 4.22
N GLU A 167 -0.05 -36.69 2.90
CA GLU A 167 0.43 -37.82 2.10
C GLU A 167 1.84 -38.26 2.52
N LEU A 168 2.74 -37.31 2.81
CA LEU A 168 4.10 -37.60 3.26
C LEU A 168 4.15 -38.31 4.63
N CYS A 169 3.14 -38.12 5.49
CA CYS A 169 3.04 -38.89 6.73
C CYS A 169 2.99 -40.40 6.46
N GLY A 170 2.37 -40.82 5.35
CA GLY A 170 2.26 -42.22 4.92
C GLY A 170 3.49 -42.78 4.20
N GLU A 171 4.47 -41.96 3.80
CA GLU A 171 5.65 -42.39 3.03
C GLU A 171 6.66 -43.14 3.91
N PRO A 172 6.84 -44.48 3.79
CA PRO A 172 7.74 -45.22 4.67
C PRO A 172 9.22 -44.78 4.59
N ASP A 173 9.68 -44.29 3.43
CA ASP A 173 11.05 -43.81 3.24
C ASP A 173 11.21 -42.39 3.81
N ARG A 174 11.81 -42.31 5.01
CA ARG A 174 12.05 -41.04 5.71
C ARG A 174 12.97 -40.08 4.97
N ARG A 175 13.93 -40.58 4.19
CA ARG A 175 14.81 -39.71 3.39
C ARG A 175 14.03 -39.06 2.26
N LYS A 176 13.17 -39.83 1.59
CA LYS A 176 12.28 -39.32 0.56
C LYS A 176 11.25 -38.34 1.13
N ALA A 177 10.68 -38.65 2.29
CA ALA A 177 9.75 -37.77 3.00
C ALA A 177 10.41 -36.43 3.39
N GLY A 178 11.65 -36.45 3.90
CA GLY A 178 12.41 -35.24 4.22
C GLY A 178 12.65 -34.33 3.02
N LEU A 179 13.13 -34.88 1.90
CA LEU A 179 13.35 -34.09 0.68
C LEU A 179 12.04 -33.49 0.11
N ALA A 180 10.93 -34.22 0.23
CA ALA A 180 9.63 -33.72 -0.18
C ALA A 180 9.10 -32.64 0.77
N LEU A 181 9.34 -32.78 2.08
CA LEU A 181 8.99 -31.77 3.09
C LEU A 181 9.70 -30.43 2.83
N GLU A 182 10.98 -30.44 2.43
CA GLU A 182 11.70 -29.21 2.06
C GLU A 182 10.95 -28.42 0.98
N LYS A 183 10.40 -29.12 -0.03
CA LYS A 183 9.62 -28.49 -1.11
C LYS A 183 8.28 -27.94 -0.64
N VAL A 184 7.58 -28.67 0.24
CA VAL A 184 6.34 -28.21 0.86
C VAL A 184 6.60 -26.95 1.69
N LEU A 185 7.65 -26.94 2.51
CA LEU A 185 8.04 -25.79 3.32
C LEU A 185 8.39 -24.58 2.44
N ASN A 186 9.22 -24.76 1.40
CA ASN A 186 9.56 -23.69 0.47
C ASN A 186 8.29 -23.09 -0.18
N SER A 187 7.38 -23.94 -0.66
CA SER A 187 6.12 -23.50 -1.26
C SER A 187 5.21 -22.79 -0.25
N LEU A 188 5.16 -23.26 1.00
CA LEU A 188 4.42 -22.66 2.09
C LEU A 188 4.96 -21.27 2.45
N PHE A 189 6.28 -21.10 2.51
CA PHE A 189 6.92 -19.79 2.74
C PHE A 189 6.66 -18.83 1.56
N ALA A 190 6.74 -19.33 0.31
CA ALA A 190 6.44 -18.54 -0.88
C ALA A 190 4.98 -18.06 -0.90
N LEU A 191 4.04 -18.94 -0.54
CA LEU A 191 2.61 -18.64 -0.45
C LEU A 191 2.30 -17.53 0.57
N HIS A 192 3.13 -17.38 1.61
CA HIS A 192 3.02 -16.34 2.62
C HIS A 192 3.95 -15.13 2.39
N GLY A 193 4.59 -15.04 1.21
CA GLY A 193 5.41 -13.89 0.85
C GLY A 193 6.74 -13.77 1.59
N LEU A 194 7.26 -14.86 2.16
CA LEU A 194 8.48 -14.88 2.98
C LEU A 194 9.79 -15.02 2.16
N THR A 195 9.71 -14.86 0.83
CA THR A 195 10.89 -14.90 -0.08
C THR A 195 11.85 -16.06 0.21
N PRO A 196 11.39 -17.32 0.13
CA PRO A 196 12.24 -18.47 0.44
C PRO A 196 13.37 -18.64 -0.57
N ARG A 197 14.45 -19.25 -0.11
CA ARG A 197 15.61 -19.67 -0.91
C ARG A 197 15.80 -21.18 -0.77
N ASP A 198 15.98 -21.84 -1.91
CA ASP A 198 16.28 -23.26 -2.02
C ASP A 198 17.56 -23.67 -1.27
N PRO A 199 17.74 -24.98 -0.96
CA PRO A 199 18.95 -25.49 -0.32
C PRO A 199 20.24 -24.98 -0.97
N PHE A 200 21.21 -24.59 -0.15
CA PHE A 200 22.49 -24.05 -0.63
C PHE A 200 23.66 -24.52 0.22
N ARG A 201 24.86 -24.38 -0.34
CA ARG A 201 26.12 -24.72 0.35
C ARG A 201 26.94 -23.46 0.59
N VAL A 202 27.35 -23.28 1.85
CA VAL A 202 28.44 -22.41 2.26
C VAL A 202 29.66 -23.30 2.48
N VAL A 203 30.88 -22.80 2.40
CA VAL A 203 32.12 -23.62 2.44
C VAL A 203 32.08 -24.72 3.52
N GLY A 204 31.88 -25.97 3.11
CA GLY A 204 31.80 -27.15 3.99
C GLY A 204 30.46 -27.35 4.74
N GLU A 205 29.49 -26.47 4.60
CA GLU A 205 28.22 -26.44 5.34
C GLU A 205 27.02 -26.48 4.37
N GLN A 206 26.11 -27.44 4.55
CA GLN A 206 24.83 -27.51 3.83
C GLN A 206 23.71 -26.90 4.68
N ILE A 207 22.92 -26.03 4.06
CA ILE A 207 21.73 -25.39 4.60
C ILE A 207 20.52 -25.80 3.76
N ASP A 208 19.45 -26.27 4.41
CA ASP A 208 18.27 -26.80 3.73
C ASP A 208 17.41 -25.68 3.13
N GLY A 209 17.53 -24.46 3.64
CA GLY A 209 16.95 -23.27 3.02
C GLY A 209 17.05 -22.04 3.89
N SER A 210 16.47 -20.94 3.40
CA SER A 210 16.28 -19.75 4.21
C SER A 210 15.06 -18.96 3.76
N PHE A 211 14.55 -18.08 4.61
CA PHE A 211 13.48 -17.12 4.26
C PHE A 211 13.68 -15.80 5.00
N GLU A 212 12.95 -14.76 4.61
CA GLU A 212 12.94 -13.46 5.26
C GLU A 212 11.61 -13.24 5.99
N LEU A 213 11.68 -12.78 7.24
CA LEU A 213 10.52 -12.36 8.03
C LEU A 213 10.87 -11.08 8.76
N ASP A 214 10.09 -10.02 8.52
CA ASP A 214 10.26 -8.70 9.16
C ASP A 214 11.72 -8.19 9.12
N HIS A 215 12.38 -8.32 7.96
CA HIS A 215 13.78 -7.92 7.72
C HIS A 215 14.85 -8.74 8.46
N GLU A 216 14.49 -9.87 9.07
CA GLU A 216 15.43 -10.85 9.62
C GLU A 216 15.51 -12.08 8.70
N THR A 217 16.72 -12.62 8.52
CA THR A 217 16.94 -13.86 7.78
C THR A 217 16.84 -15.06 8.70
N TYR A 218 16.01 -16.02 8.32
CA TYR A 218 15.84 -17.30 8.99
C TYR A 218 16.50 -18.40 8.17
N LEU A 219 17.46 -19.10 8.76
CA LEU A 219 17.95 -20.36 8.21
C LEU A 219 16.99 -21.48 8.59
N ILE A 220 16.79 -22.44 7.68
CA ILE A 220 15.93 -23.59 7.90
C ILE A 220 16.78 -24.85 7.93
N GLU A 221 16.45 -25.74 8.86
CA GLU A 221 16.84 -27.15 8.82
C GLU A 221 15.60 -28.00 9.04
N ALA A 222 15.38 -29.00 8.18
CA ALA A 222 14.18 -29.83 8.22
C ALA A 222 14.55 -31.30 8.36
N LYS A 223 14.00 -31.96 9.38
CA LYS A 223 14.26 -33.37 9.68
C LYS A 223 12.97 -34.14 9.90
N TRP A 224 12.90 -35.32 9.28
CA TRP A 224 11.76 -36.24 9.39
C TRP A 224 12.21 -37.65 9.75
N GLU A 225 12.74 -37.80 10.97
CA GLU A 225 13.12 -39.11 11.50
C GLU A 225 11.94 -39.85 12.15
N LYS A 226 12.08 -41.15 12.40
CA LYS A 226 11.03 -41.94 13.08
C LYS A 226 10.88 -41.59 14.56
N GLU A 227 12.02 -41.38 15.23
CA GLU A 227 12.08 -41.08 16.66
C GLU A 227 12.35 -39.59 16.89
N PRO A 228 11.98 -39.05 18.06
CA PRO A 228 12.36 -37.69 18.45
C PRO A 228 13.87 -37.48 18.42
N LEU A 229 14.31 -36.33 17.91
CA LEU A 229 15.74 -36.06 17.72
C LEU A 229 16.48 -35.79 19.05
N PRO A 230 17.75 -36.22 19.15
CA PRO A 230 18.62 -35.88 20.27
C PRO A 230 19.18 -34.45 20.17
N GLU A 231 19.86 -33.99 21.23
CA GLU A 231 20.45 -32.64 21.29
C GLU A 231 21.53 -32.41 20.22
N GLY A 232 22.27 -33.45 19.80
CA GLY A 232 23.40 -33.30 18.88
C GLY A 232 23.05 -32.61 17.56
N ASP A 233 21.86 -32.91 17.01
CA ASP A 233 21.34 -32.28 15.80
C ASP A 233 21.08 -30.78 16.00
N LEU A 234 20.50 -30.41 17.14
CA LEU A 234 20.19 -29.03 17.51
C LEU A 234 21.47 -28.21 17.72
N LEU A 235 22.50 -28.80 18.34
CA LEU A 235 23.80 -28.15 18.51
C LEU A 235 24.51 -27.93 17.18
N THR A 236 24.39 -28.89 16.26
CA THR A 236 24.93 -28.76 14.91
C THR A 236 24.28 -27.57 14.20
N PHE A 237 22.95 -27.49 14.21
CA PHE A 237 22.22 -26.36 13.61
C PHE A 237 22.54 -25.02 14.29
N ARG A 238 22.63 -24.99 15.62
CA ARG A 238 23.05 -23.79 16.37
C ARG A 238 24.38 -23.26 15.87
N GLY A 239 25.38 -24.14 15.69
CA GLY A 239 26.69 -23.76 15.17
C GLY A 239 26.61 -23.10 13.79
N LYS A 240 25.71 -23.58 12.91
CA LYS A 240 25.48 -22.99 11.58
C LYS A 240 24.98 -21.54 11.67
N ILE A 241 24.13 -21.24 12.66
CA ILE A 241 23.55 -19.90 12.88
C ILE A 241 24.55 -18.97 13.58
N GLU A 242 25.24 -19.44 14.61
CA GLU A 242 26.24 -18.66 15.36
C GLU A 242 27.40 -18.20 14.46
N GLY A 243 27.69 -18.94 13.38
CA GLY A 243 28.65 -18.53 12.34
C GLY A 243 28.15 -17.48 11.35
N LYS A 244 26.97 -16.87 11.55
CA LYS A 244 26.36 -15.87 10.65
C LYS A 244 26.22 -14.51 11.34
N SER A 245 25.46 -13.61 10.72
CA SER A 245 25.17 -12.29 11.27
C SER A 245 24.41 -12.39 12.59
N ALA A 246 24.58 -11.42 13.49
CA ALA A 246 23.82 -11.34 14.74
C ALA A 246 22.29 -11.21 14.52
N TYR A 247 21.86 -10.83 13.32
CA TYR A 247 20.45 -10.76 12.91
C TYR A 247 19.92 -12.06 12.28
N THR A 248 20.77 -13.06 12.09
CA THR A 248 20.33 -14.37 11.60
C THR A 248 19.63 -15.12 12.74
N ARG A 249 18.49 -15.71 12.41
CA ARG A 249 17.74 -16.62 13.28
C ARG A 249 17.64 -18.00 12.62
N GLY A 250 17.21 -18.99 13.37
CA GLY A 250 16.91 -20.31 12.83
C GLY A 250 15.46 -20.73 13.04
N LEU A 251 14.98 -21.53 12.11
CA LEU A 251 13.79 -22.35 12.22
C LEU A 251 14.22 -23.82 12.06
N PHE A 252 14.05 -24.61 13.11
CA PHE A 252 14.34 -26.04 13.07
C PHE A 252 13.03 -26.82 12.99
N VAL A 253 12.75 -27.47 11.86
CA VAL A 253 11.54 -28.26 11.66
C VAL A 253 11.84 -29.72 11.95
N SER A 254 11.17 -30.28 12.94
CA SER A 254 11.31 -31.70 13.31
C SER A 254 9.95 -32.35 13.43
N ILE A 255 9.55 -33.14 12.43
CA ILE A 255 8.17 -33.66 12.37
C ILE A 255 7.83 -34.55 13.57
N SER A 256 8.78 -35.39 13.98
CA SER A 256 8.64 -36.30 15.14
C SER A 256 9.03 -35.64 16.46
N GLY A 257 9.34 -34.34 16.44
CA GLY A 257 9.76 -33.56 17.60
C GLY A 257 11.16 -33.91 18.10
N ILE A 258 11.48 -33.43 19.30
CA ILE A 258 12.78 -33.61 19.94
C ILE A 258 12.63 -34.27 21.31
N SER A 259 13.67 -34.98 21.76
CA SER A 259 13.66 -35.69 23.03
C SER A 259 13.51 -34.74 24.23
N ASN A 260 12.98 -35.23 25.36
CA ASN A 260 12.80 -34.40 26.57
C ASN A 260 14.14 -33.94 27.16
N GLU A 261 15.17 -34.78 27.05
CA GLU A 261 16.54 -34.44 27.41
C GLU A 261 17.01 -33.26 26.56
N ALA A 262 16.82 -33.33 25.23
CA ALA A 262 17.20 -32.29 24.29
C ALA A 262 16.47 -30.96 24.55
N LYS A 263 15.16 -30.99 24.87
CA LYS A 263 14.39 -29.79 25.27
C LYS A 263 15.02 -29.08 26.47
N THR A 264 15.53 -29.86 27.42
CA THR A 264 16.07 -29.35 28.69
C THR A 264 17.50 -28.86 28.55
N SER A 265 18.33 -29.55 27.75
CA SER A 265 19.75 -29.23 27.62
C SER A 265 20.01 -28.08 26.64
N ILE A 266 19.23 -27.99 25.55
CA ILE A 266 19.49 -27.00 24.48
C ILE A 266 19.39 -25.55 24.97
N VAL A 267 18.60 -25.29 26.02
CA VAL A 267 18.41 -23.96 26.62
C VAL A 267 19.46 -23.59 27.69
N ARG A 268 20.35 -24.53 28.08
CA ARG A 268 21.32 -24.29 29.16
C ARG A 268 22.58 -23.60 28.63
N GLY A 269 22.89 -22.42 29.19
CA GLY A 269 24.21 -21.79 29.07
C GLY A 269 24.55 -21.17 27.72
N LYS A 270 23.61 -21.09 26.77
CA LYS A 270 23.79 -20.44 25.46
C LYS A 270 22.60 -19.57 25.10
N GLN A 271 22.85 -18.51 24.34
CA GLN A 271 21.80 -17.63 23.84
C GLN A 271 20.89 -18.39 22.85
N PRO A 272 19.56 -18.25 22.95
CA PRO A 272 18.63 -18.86 22.03
C PRO A 272 18.61 -18.10 20.70
N THR A 273 18.98 -18.78 19.61
CA THR A 273 19.09 -18.19 18.26
C THR A 273 18.10 -18.78 17.25
N PHE A 274 17.37 -19.83 17.64
CA PHE A 274 16.37 -20.51 16.83
C PHE A 274 15.27 -21.10 17.70
N PHE A 275 14.12 -21.39 17.09
CA PHE A 275 13.05 -22.16 17.71
C PHE A 275 12.74 -23.42 16.90
N VAL A 276 12.11 -24.39 17.56
CA VAL A 276 11.71 -25.67 16.97
C VAL A 276 10.22 -25.64 16.65
N VAL A 277 9.87 -26.21 15.50
CA VAL A 277 8.50 -26.43 15.02
C VAL A 277 8.34 -27.92 14.75
N ASP A 278 7.29 -28.52 15.30
CA ASP A 278 7.00 -29.94 15.10
C ASP A 278 5.92 -30.20 14.04
N GLY A 279 5.61 -31.49 13.82
CA GLY A 279 4.59 -31.88 12.85
C GLY A 279 3.18 -31.41 13.22
N TYR A 280 2.89 -31.26 14.52
CA TYR A 280 1.59 -30.77 14.97
C TYR A 280 1.46 -29.27 14.70
N ASP A 281 2.49 -28.49 15.03
CA ASP A 281 2.56 -27.06 14.68
C ASP A 281 2.34 -26.86 13.17
N LEU A 282 3.06 -27.62 12.34
CA LEU A 282 2.97 -27.51 10.89
C LEU A 282 1.58 -27.90 10.38
N ALA A 283 0.96 -28.93 10.95
CA ALA A 283 -0.41 -29.32 10.62
C ALA A 283 -1.43 -28.22 10.96
N MET A 284 -1.25 -27.51 12.09
CA MET A 284 -2.12 -26.39 12.46
C MET A 284 -1.98 -25.20 11.51
N VAL A 285 -0.76 -24.88 11.09
CA VAL A 285 -0.49 -23.83 10.09
C VAL A 285 -1.08 -24.22 8.73
N LEU A 286 -0.83 -25.45 8.25
CA LEU A 286 -1.34 -25.94 6.97
C LEU A 286 -2.87 -26.10 6.94
N SER A 287 -3.49 -26.28 8.11
CA SER A 287 -4.96 -26.31 8.25
C SER A 287 -5.55 -24.91 8.44
N GLU A 288 -4.77 -23.84 8.21
CA GLU A 288 -5.17 -22.43 8.35
C GLU A 288 -5.75 -22.08 9.73
N SER A 289 -5.42 -22.84 10.77
CA SER A 289 -5.84 -22.53 12.14
C SER A 289 -5.08 -21.33 12.73
N ILE A 290 -3.91 -21.04 12.16
CA ILE A 290 -3.12 -19.83 12.36
C ILE A 290 -2.38 -19.51 11.07
N GLU A 291 -2.27 -18.23 10.71
CA GLU A 291 -1.45 -17.81 9.58
C GLU A 291 0.04 -18.06 9.87
N LEU A 292 0.81 -18.55 8.90
CA LEU A 292 2.24 -18.86 9.09
C LEU A 292 3.04 -17.67 9.61
N THR A 293 2.82 -16.46 9.06
CA THR A 293 3.59 -15.29 9.46
C THR A 293 3.30 -14.91 10.91
N GLU A 294 2.04 -15.01 11.35
CA GLU A 294 1.64 -14.78 12.74
C GLU A 294 2.24 -15.84 13.66
N PHE A 295 2.16 -17.11 13.29
CA PHE A 295 2.76 -18.21 14.04
C PHE A 295 4.27 -17.99 14.24
N LEU A 296 5.01 -17.67 13.18
CA LEU A 296 6.45 -17.41 13.25
C LEU A 296 6.79 -16.17 14.10
N ARG A 297 5.99 -15.10 14.02
CA ARG A 297 6.17 -13.91 14.86
C ARG A 297 5.95 -14.21 16.34
N GLN A 298 4.93 -14.99 16.68
CA GLN A 298 4.69 -15.41 18.05
C GLN A 298 5.84 -16.27 18.59
N ARG A 299 6.32 -17.22 17.78
CA ARG A 299 7.50 -18.04 18.10
C ARG A 299 8.74 -17.19 18.34
N ARG A 300 9.04 -16.24 17.44
CA ARG A 300 10.14 -15.28 17.61
C ARG A 300 10.00 -14.50 18.90
N ARG A 301 8.80 -14.00 19.19
CA ARG A 301 8.54 -13.18 20.38
C ARG A 301 8.83 -13.96 21.67
N ILE A 302 8.34 -15.20 21.77
CA ILE A 302 8.60 -16.05 22.93
C ILE A 302 10.10 -16.39 23.04
N LEU A 303 10.74 -16.69 21.91
CA LEU A 303 12.19 -16.92 21.88
C LEU A 303 12.97 -15.70 22.40
N ALA A 304 12.57 -14.50 22.00
CA ALA A 304 13.25 -13.25 22.36
C ALA A 304 12.95 -12.79 23.80
N GLU A 305 11.70 -12.94 24.27
CA GLU A 305 11.27 -12.48 25.60
C GLU A 305 11.60 -13.49 26.71
N GLU A 306 11.45 -14.79 26.44
CA GLU A 306 11.54 -15.86 27.45
C GLU A 306 12.68 -16.84 27.21
N GLY A 307 13.30 -16.82 26.03
CA GLY A 307 14.40 -17.72 25.68
C GLY A 307 13.97 -19.16 25.39
N LEU A 308 12.67 -19.41 25.22
CA LEU A 308 12.16 -20.76 25.00
C LEU A 308 12.33 -21.19 23.53
N VAL A 309 13.16 -22.21 23.32
CA VAL A 309 13.41 -22.81 22.00
C VAL A 309 12.24 -23.70 21.56
N VAL A 310 11.53 -24.30 22.53
CA VAL A 310 10.45 -25.26 22.28
C VAL A 310 9.26 -24.85 23.11
N VAL A 311 8.13 -24.64 22.43
CA VAL A 311 6.85 -24.29 23.04
C VAL A 311 5.78 -25.16 22.37
N PRO A 312 4.89 -25.83 23.11
CA PRO A 312 3.76 -26.52 22.50
C PRO A 312 2.80 -25.52 21.83
N TYR A 313 2.22 -25.87 20.70
CA TYR A 313 1.23 -25.03 20.01
C TYR A 313 0.11 -24.51 20.93
N SER A 314 -0.38 -25.38 21.83
CA SER A 314 -1.45 -25.06 22.79
C SER A 314 -1.09 -23.96 23.80
N GLU A 315 0.20 -23.70 24.00
CA GLU A 315 0.70 -22.69 24.94
C GLU A 315 0.98 -21.34 24.28
N LEU A 316 1.03 -21.27 22.94
CA LEU A 316 1.27 -20.02 22.19
C LEU A 316 0.26 -18.92 22.53
N TRP A 317 -0.98 -19.29 22.89
CA TRP A 317 -2.05 -18.33 23.18
C TRP A 317 -2.27 -18.02 24.68
N ASN A 318 -1.66 -18.80 25.58
CA ASN A 318 -1.88 -18.63 27.01
C ASN A 318 -1.09 -17.45 27.61
N GLY A 319 -0.04 -16.99 26.94
CA GLY A 319 0.72 -15.78 27.32
C GLY A 319 -0.07 -14.48 27.16
N SER A 320 -0.98 -14.43 26.18
CA SER A 320 -1.80 -13.25 25.86
C SER A 320 -3.01 -13.08 26.79
N ARG A 321 -3.50 -14.18 27.38
CA ARG A 321 -4.70 -14.17 28.27
C ARG A 321 -4.39 -13.94 29.75
N LYS A 322 -3.13 -14.11 30.20
CA LYS A 322 -2.73 -13.90 31.60
C LYS A 322 -2.33 -12.46 31.95
N ARG A 323 -2.49 -11.51 31.02
CA ARG A 323 -2.29 -10.07 31.25
C ARG A 323 -3.61 -9.33 31.07
N ASN A 324 -4.53 -9.50 32.02
CA ASN A 324 -5.64 -8.58 32.30
C ASN A 324 -5.88 -8.53 33.80
#